data_AF-A0A973DEA8-F1
#
_entry.id   AF-A0A973DEA8-F1
#
_cell.length_a   1.000
_cell.length_b   1.000
_cell.length_c   1.000
_cell.angle_alpha   90.00
_cell.angle_beta   90.00
_cell.angle_gamma   90.00
#
_symmetry.space_group_name_H-M   'P 1'
#
loop_
_entity.id
_entity.type
_entity.pdbx_description
1 polymer ?
#
loop_
_entity_poly.entity_id
_entity_poly.type
_entity_poly.pdbx_seq_one_letter_code
_entity_poly.pdbx_strand_id
1 'polypeptide(L)'
;MKMKSILLAIGCASSTFTFANDATENPSDTFKLPTEVVNEQPIPVTKQAIFEAAKNGIKLDSRSEPVMKTVSPQDEINQIADNVKPNGMMNEADFDQYQQPQTAQSIRSGNGYSFLDIVKSKYKPTQNLSNLEPGANIAVPVAVGLTNPIITNFKMVAARTHDEESVIELEDGRLYITLNSLKPVALMLFEEGVPESMINLTLVPMEAMPVVVNVDVNLSKTMQYKGANHRAEIKEQEALAEASLTEGHVANVETDRVARIKQILKPVGKGEIPQGFSLSHDVSKAMHQPCGLTISQQVLQRIVGPREVVDVVRVQNTTTRPYTIREQMCESRDVMAVAIYNKSLLQPGEATEVYILRDKLRQSIVNTNSKRPRVIN
;
A
#
# COMPACT_ATOMS: atom_id res chain seq x y z
N MET A 1 -88.82 -2.38 -7.14
CA MET A 1 -87.61 -2.22 -6.29
C MET A 1 -86.76 -1.12 -6.93
N LYS A 2 -86.85 0.13 -6.45
CA LYS A 2 -85.83 0.86 -5.64
C LYS A 2 -84.40 0.70 -6.22
N MET A 3 -83.67 1.75 -6.63
CA MET A 3 -83.20 2.87 -5.79
C MET A 3 -82.71 4.12 -6.58
N LYS A 4 -83.13 5.31 -6.08
CA LYS A 4 -82.46 6.64 -5.85
C LYS A 4 -81.39 7.16 -6.85
N SER A 5 -81.52 8.32 -7.54
CA SER A 5 -81.61 9.76 -7.11
C SER A 5 -80.28 10.28 -6.50
N ILE A 6 -79.62 11.43 -6.86
CA ILE A 6 -80.09 12.75 -7.33
C ILE A 6 -78.88 13.73 -7.59
N LEU A 7 -79.02 14.65 -8.58
CA LEU A 7 -78.51 16.06 -8.71
C LEU A 7 -76.99 16.43 -8.84
N LEU A 8 -76.55 17.52 -9.52
CA LEU A 8 -77.15 18.57 -10.39
C LEU A 8 -76.04 19.35 -11.16
N ALA A 9 -76.49 20.02 -12.22
CA ALA A 9 -75.90 20.77 -13.33
C ALA A 9 -75.02 22.02 -13.12
N ILE A 10 -74.01 22.12 -14.00
CA ILE A 10 -73.63 23.17 -14.98
C ILE A 10 -74.39 24.51 -14.99
N GLY A 11 -73.64 25.62 -15.13
CA GLY A 11 -74.15 26.90 -15.66
C GLY A 11 -73.04 27.88 -16.07
N CYS A 12 -72.91 28.13 -17.38
CA CYS A 12 -72.02 29.13 -18.00
C CYS A 12 -72.78 30.42 -18.34
N ALA A 13 -71.99 31.51 -18.49
CA ALA A 13 -72.05 32.53 -19.57
C ALA A 13 -72.59 33.96 -19.28
N SER A 14 -71.70 34.91 -19.67
CA SER A 14 -71.91 36.15 -20.45
C SER A 14 -72.46 37.47 -19.84
N SER A 15 -71.52 38.42 -19.67
CA SER A 15 -71.42 39.81 -20.22
C SER A 15 -72.63 40.76 -20.30
N THR A 16 -72.45 41.99 -19.80
CA THR A 16 -72.91 43.25 -20.44
C THR A 16 -71.99 44.44 -20.07
N PHE A 17 -71.87 45.39 -21.02
CA PHE A 17 -71.01 46.58 -21.04
C PHE A 17 -71.71 47.83 -20.48
N THR A 18 -70.94 48.85 -20.06
CA THR A 18 -71.26 50.29 -20.23
C THR A 18 -70.00 51.17 -20.11
N PHE A 19 -69.98 52.26 -20.88
CA PHE A 19 -68.83 53.14 -21.20
C PHE A 19 -68.91 54.54 -20.53
N ALA A 20 -67.76 55.26 -20.60
CA ALA A 20 -67.52 56.72 -20.49
C ALA A 20 -67.34 57.29 -19.07
N ASN A 21 -66.36 58.17 -18.77
CA ASN A 21 -65.79 59.26 -19.56
C ASN A 21 -64.34 59.64 -19.17
N ASP A 22 -63.74 60.42 -20.07
CA ASP A 22 -62.34 60.81 -20.25
C ASP A 22 -61.66 61.70 -19.18
N ALA A 23 -60.34 61.47 -19.08
CA ALA A 23 -59.20 62.38 -18.89
C ALA A 23 -59.27 63.60 -17.94
N THR A 24 -58.39 63.59 -16.94
CA THR A 24 -57.27 64.56 -16.87
C THR A 24 -56.08 63.89 -16.18
N GLU A 25 -55.05 63.59 -16.98
CA GLU A 25 -53.74 63.14 -16.50
C GLU A 25 -53.02 64.26 -15.74
N ASN A 26 -52.46 63.92 -14.59
CA ASN A 26 -51.24 64.54 -14.07
C ASN A 26 -50.23 63.39 -13.88
N PRO A 27 -49.16 63.30 -14.69
CA PRO A 27 -48.25 62.16 -14.66
C PRO A 27 -47.17 62.42 -13.61
N SER A 28 -47.41 62.06 -12.35
CA SER A 28 -46.31 61.97 -11.37
C SER A 28 -46.59 61.06 -10.19
N ASP A 29 -47.53 60.11 -10.31
CA ASP A 29 -47.69 59.08 -9.29
C ASP A 29 -47.16 57.73 -9.78
N THR A 30 -46.28 57.16 -8.95
CA THR A 30 -45.91 55.75 -8.87
C THR A 30 -45.08 55.17 -10.02
N PHE A 31 -43.79 55.50 -10.03
CA PHE A 31 -42.77 54.47 -10.26
C PHE A 31 -42.07 54.18 -8.93
N LYS A 32 -42.65 53.29 -8.12
CA LYS A 32 -41.92 52.71 -6.99
C LYS A 32 -40.99 51.64 -7.55
N LEU A 33 -39.70 51.93 -7.55
CA LEU A 33 -38.68 50.89 -7.70
C LEU A 33 -38.97 49.80 -6.65
N PRO A 34 -38.96 48.52 -7.02
CA PRO A 34 -39.14 47.44 -6.05
C PRO A 34 -37.95 47.49 -5.09
N THR A 35 -38.17 48.05 -3.90
CA THR A 35 -37.29 47.87 -2.76
C THR A 35 -37.74 46.59 -2.06
N GLU A 36 -37.56 45.47 -2.75
CA GLU A 36 -37.61 44.18 -2.08
C GLU A 36 -36.33 44.07 -1.26
N VAL A 37 -36.49 44.11 0.07
CA VAL A 37 -35.41 43.88 1.01
C VAL A 37 -35.01 42.41 0.87
N VAL A 38 -34.00 42.13 0.06
CA VAL A 38 -33.45 40.78 -0.06
C VAL A 38 -32.69 40.46 1.22
N ASN A 39 -33.33 39.67 2.09
CA ASN A 39 -32.82 39.01 3.30
C ASN A 39 -32.28 39.91 4.44
N GLU A 40 -33.11 40.14 5.46
CA GLU A 40 -32.66 40.60 6.80
C GLU A 40 -32.00 39.51 7.65
N GLN A 41 -31.99 38.25 7.20
CA GLN A 41 -31.34 37.15 7.92
C GLN A 41 -30.05 36.74 7.21
N PRO A 42 -28.92 36.61 7.93
CA PRO A 42 -27.68 36.12 7.34
C PRO A 42 -27.96 34.74 6.76
N ILE A 43 -27.77 34.61 5.44
CA ILE A 43 -27.89 33.34 4.74
C ILE A 43 -26.86 32.40 5.38
N PRO A 44 -27.26 31.26 5.98
CA PRO A 44 -26.29 30.37 6.61
C PRO A 44 -25.34 29.84 5.53
N VAL A 45 -24.04 30.13 5.70
CA VAL A 45 -23.01 29.71 4.75
C VAL A 45 -22.91 28.19 4.77
N THR A 46 -23.34 27.52 3.70
CA THR A 46 -23.26 26.07 3.58
C THR A 46 -21.81 25.64 3.33
N LYS A 47 -21.43 24.44 3.78
CA LYS A 47 -20.09 23.87 3.55
C LYS A 47 -19.72 23.78 2.06
N GLN A 48 -20.72 23.68 1.18
CA GLN A 48 -20.55 23.70 -0.28
C GLN A 48 -20.20 25.10 -0.80
N ALA A 49 -20.82 26.17 -0.30
CA ALA A 49 -20.49 27.54 -0.67
C ALA A 49 -19.07 27.93 -0.24
N ILE A 50 -18.61 27.44 0.92
CA ILE A 50 -17.22 27.63 1.38
C ILE A 50 -16.24 26.89 0.45
N PHE A 51 -16.60 25.70 -0.02
CA PHE A 51 -15.78 24.91 -0.94
C PHE A 51 -15.67 25.55 -2.33
N GLU A 52 -16.78 26.08 -2.87
CA GLU A 52 -16.76 26.81 -4.15
C GLU A 52 -16.04 28.16 -4.06
N ALA A 53 -16.21 28.89 -2.96
CA ALA A 53 -15.47 30.12 -2.69
C ALA A 53 -13.95 29.87 -2.59
N ALA A 54 -13.54 28.79 -1.91
CA ALA A 54 -12.15 28.37 -1.81
C ALA A 54 -11.56 27.97 -3.18
N LYS A 55 -12.34 27.29 -4.04
CA LYS A 55 -11.93 26.95 -5.41
C LYS A 55 -11.68 28.19 -6.27
N ASN A 56 -12.41 29.27 -6.01
CA ASN A 56 -12.30 30.54 -6.75
C ASN A 56 -11.35 31.55 -6.08
N GLY A 57 -10.65 31.17 -4.99
CA GLY A 57 -9.70 32.05 -4.31
C GLY A 57 -10.32 33.19 -3.49
N ILE A 58 -11.62 33.11 -3.20
CA ILE A 58 -12.36 34.13 -2.45
C ILE A 58 -12.44 33.70 -0.98
N LYS A 59 -11.91 34.54 -0.06
CA LYS A 59 -12.17 34.37 1.38
C LYS A 59 -13.52 35.02 1.72
N LEU A 60 -14.45 34.25 2.27
CA LEU A 60 -15.49 34.82 3.13
C LEU A 60 -14.93 34.91 4.55
N ASP A 61 -14.81 36.13 5.08
CA ASP A 61 -14.56 36.34 6.50
C ASP A 61 -15.85 36.03 7.28
N SER A 62 -15.74 35.34 8.41
CA SER A 62 -16.89 35.07 9.31
C SER A 62 -17.37 36.33 10.04
N ARG A 63 -16.77 37.48 9.75
CA ARG A 63 -17.24 38.79 10.16
C ARG A 63 -18.07 39.34 9.02
N SER A 64 -19.35 39.55 9.31
CA SER A 64 -20.31 40.33 8.52
C SER A 64 -19.62 41.31 7.59
N GLU A 65 -19.67 41.05 6.28
CA GLU A 65 -19.38 42.08 5.29
C GLU A 65 -20.24 43.31 5.63
N PRO A 66 -19.72 44.54 5.47
CA PRO A 66 -20.58 45.70 5.57
C PRO A 66 -21.65 45.55 4.49
N VAL A 67 -22.89 45.38 4.94
CA VAL A 67 -24.07 45.42 4.08
C VAL A 67 -23.91 46.65 3.18
N MET A 68 -24.00 46.48 1.86
CA MET A 68 -24.21 47.63 0.98
C MET A 68 -25.44 48.37 1.50
N LYS A 69 -25.22 49.48 2.21
CA LYS A 69 -26.31 50.34 2.65
C LYS A 69 -26.84 51.00 1.40
N THR A 70 -28.00 50.54 0.93
CA THR A 70 -28.82 51.35 0.05
C THR A 70 -29.22 52.58 0.84
N VAL A 71 -28.81 53.75 0.37
CA VAL A 71 -29.29 55.03 0.92
C VAL A 71 -30.75 55.17 0.49
N SER A 72 -31.62 55.64 1.39
CA SER A 72 -33.01 55.90 1.02
C SER A 72 -33.03 56.96 -0.10
N PRO A 73 -33.87 56.80 -1.14
CA PRO A 73 -34.01 57.81 -2.19
C PRO A 73 -34.30 59.21 -1.63
N GLN A 74 -34.98 59.30 -0.48
CA GLN A 74 -35.28 60.58 0.17
C GLN A 74 -34.05 61.23 0.81
N ASP A 75 -33.13 60.43 1.35
CA ASP A 75 -31.88 60.92 1.95
C ASP A 75 -30.90 61.39 0.86
N GLU A 76 -30.91 60.73 -0.29
CA GLU A 76 -30.12 61.10 -1.47
C GLU A 76 -30.66 62.41 -2.10
N ILE A 77 -31.98 62.58 -2.17
CA ILE A 77 -32.61 63.84 -2.63
C ILE A 77 -32.24 65.01 -1.72
N ASN A 78 -32.22 64.81 -0.40
CA ASN A 78 -31.84 65.86 0.56
C ASN A 78 -30.35 66.24 0.44
N GLN A 79 -29.46 65.24 0.26
CA GLN A 79 -28.03 65.49 0.00
C GLN A 79 -27.79 66.24 -1.30
N ILE A 80 -28.58 65.96 -2.34
CA ILE A 80 -28.50 66.69 -3.61
C ILE A 80 -28.98 68.14 -3.42
N ALA A 81 -30.06 68.36 -2.68
CA ALA A 81 -30.62 69.70 -2.43
C ALA A 81 -29.66 70.60 -1.62
N ASP A 82 -28.96 70.05 -0.64
CA ASP A 82 -28.02 70.79 0.21
C ASP A 82 -26.72 71.19 -0.51
N ASN A 83 -26.36 70.49 -1.61
CA ASN A 83 -25.12 70.72 -2.35
C ASN A 83 -25.28 71.57 -3.62
N VAL A 84 -26.47 72.10 -3.91
CA VAL A 84 -26.71 72.94 -5.10
C VAL A 84 -26.15 74.36 -4.90
N LYS A 85 -25.06 74.69 -5.63
CA LYS A 85 -24.60 76.08 -5.78
C LYS A 85 -25.58 76.90 -6.63
N PRO A 86 -25.72 78.22 -6.40
CA PRO A 86 -26.78 79.05 -6.99
C PRO A 86 -26.74 79.24 -8.52
N ASN A 87 -25.74 78.70 -9.22
CA ASN A 87 -25.74 78.59 -10.68
C ASN A 87 -25.41 77.14 -11.05
N GLY A 88 -26.43 76.44 -11.55
CA GLY A 88 -26.47 75.00 -11.71
C GLY A 88 -25.44 74.42 -12.68
N MET A 89 -24.72 73.43 -12.18
CA MET A 89 -24.50 72.08 -12.74
C MET A 89 -23.54 71.40 -11.75
N MET A 90 -23.95 70.27 -11.16
CA MET A 90 -23.05 69.48 -10.32
C MET A 90 -21.96 68.88 -11.20
N ASN A 91 -20.69 69.06 -10.82
CA ASN A 91 -19.60 68.37 -11.49
C ASN A 91 -19.41 66.99 -10.85
N GLU A 92 -18.81 66.07 -11.60
CA GLU A 92 -18.51 64.70 -11.16
C GLU A 92 -17.63 64.64 -9.89
N ALA A 93 -16.97 65.76 -9.54
CA ALA A 93 -16.16 65.93 -8.33
C ALA A 93 -16.94 66.40 -7.09
N ASP A 94 -18.21 66.81 -7.22
CA ASP A 94 -19.07 67.23 -6.11
C ASP A 94 -19.82 66.04 -5.46
N PHE A 95 -19.62 64.81 -5.96
CA PHE A 95 -20.17 63.57 -5.39
C PHE A 95 -19.13 62.86 -4.52
N ASP A 96 -19.28 62.94 -3.19
CA ASP A 96 -18.35 62.37 -2.19
C ASP A 96 -18.36 60.82 -2.07
N GLN A 97 -18.84 60.10 -3.09
CA GLN A 97 -18.89 58.63 -3.07
C GLN A 97 -18.40 57.89 -4.32
N TYR A 98 -17.88 58.60 -5.32
CA TYR A 98 -16.93 58.00 -6.25
C TYR A 98 -15.51 58.31 -5.75
N GLN A 99 -15.11 57.64 -4.67
CA GLN A 99 -13.68 57.42 -4.47
C GLN A 99 -13.18 56.80 -5.78
N GLN A 100 -12.25 57.50 -6.45
CA GLN A 100 -11.40 56.90 -7.48
C GLN A 100 -11.06 55.48 -7.01
N PRO A 101 -11.11 54.44 -7.89
CA PRO A 101 -10.64 53.12 -7.50
C PRO A 101 -9.26 53.33 -6.90
N GLN A 102 -9.15 53.23 -5.57
CA GLN A 102 -7.92 53.50 -4.85
C GLN A 102 -6.91 52.60 -5.51
N THR A 103 -6.05 53.21 -6.34
CA THR A 103 -5.07 52.60 -7.25
C THR A 103 -5.04 51.11 -7.02
N ALA A 104 -5.95 50.36 -7.69
CA ALA A 104 -6.38 49.02 -7.31
C ALA A 104 -5.25 48.39 -6.51
N GLN A 105 -5.30 48.48 -5.17
CA GLN A 105 -4.16 48.13 -4.33
C GLN A 105 -3.90 46.71 -4.75
N SER A 106 -2.83 46.55 -5.55
CA SER A 106 -2.63 45.39 -6.42
C SER A 106 -3.07 44.24 -5.59
N ILE A 107 -4.19 43.57 -5.92
CA ILE A 107 -4.81 42.55 -5.05
C ILE A 107 -3.62 41.82 -4.50
N ARG A 108 -3.30 42.10 -3.22
CA ARG A 108 -2.11 41.47 -2.64
C ARG A 108 -2.62 40.08 -2.65
N SER A 109 -2.12 39.29 -3.60
CA SER A 109 -2.52 37.93 -3.86
C SER A 109 -2.25 37.23 -2.54
N GLY A 110 -3.25 37.29 -1.69
CA GLY A 110 -3.10 37.05 -0.28
C GLY A 110 -3.24 35.57 -0.24
N ASN A 111 -2.09 34.88 -0.30
CA ASN A 111 -1.95 33.43 -0.42
C ASN A 111 -3.24 32.75 0.04
N GLY A 112 -4.09 32.41 -0.92
CA GLY A 112 -5.25 31.58 -0.63
C GLY A 112 -4.73 30.36 0.11
N TYR A 113 -5.41 29.93 1.17
CA TYR A 113 -4.98 28.71 1.87
C TYR A 113 -4.94 27.60 0.83
N SER A 114 -3.74 27.02 0.62
CA SER A 114 -3.62 25.85 -0.23
C SER A 114 -4.49 24.75 0.35
N PHE A 115 -5.04 23.86 -0.47
CA PHE A 115 -5.73 22.66 0.02
C PHE A 115 -4.88 21.93 1.07
N LEU A 116 -3.56 21.93 0.88
CA LEU A 116 -2.60 21.36 1.83
C LEU A 116 -2.57 22.10 3.18
N ASP A 117 -2.75 23.42 3.20
CA ASP A 117 -2.79 24.21 4.43
C ASP A 117 -4.05 23.90 5.24
N ILE A 118 -5.18 23.70 4.55
CA ILE A 118 -6.46 23.29 5.16
C ILE A 118 -6.36 21.87 5.74
N VAL A 119 -5.64 20.95 5.07
CA VAL A 119 -5.41 19.60 5.60
C VAL A 119 -4.48 19.65 6.82
N LYS A 120 -3.38 20.40 6.74
CA LYS A 120 -2.44 20.60 7.85
C LYS A 120 -3.10 21.24 9.07
N SER A 121 -4.03 22.18 8.88
CA SER A 121 -4.76 22.81 10.00
C SER A 121 -5.69 21.85 10.75
N LYS A 122 -5.97 20.66 10.20
CA LYS A 122 -6.79 19.61 10.84
C LYS A 122 -5.96 18.59 11.61
N TYR A 123 -4.65 18.81 11.74
CA TYR A 123 -3.76 17.93 12.50
C TYR A 123 -4.29 17.65 13.91
N LYS A 124 -4.29 16.36 14.27
CA LYS A 124 -4.52 15.87 15.61
C LYS A 124 -3.57 14.69 15.86
N PRO A 125 -3.02 14.52 17.08
CA PRO A 125 -2.19 13.35 17.41
C PRO A 125 -2.90 12.00 17.22
N THR A 126 -4.23 11.99 17.34
CA THR A 126 -5.06 10.84 17.01
C THR A 126 -6.19 11.28 16.09
N GLN A 127 -6.31 10.61 14.95
CA GLN A 127 -7.32 10.89 13.93
C GLN A 127 -8.21 9.67 13.76
N ASN A 128 -9.51 9.83 14.01
CA ASN A 128 -10.50 8.75 13.84
C ASN A 128 -11.32 9.02 12.58
N LEU A 129 -11.17 8.15 11.60
CA LEU A 129 -11.89 8.17 10.33
C LEU A 129 -12.85 6.98 10.31
N SER A 130 -14.12 7.24 10.64
CA SER A 130 -15.14 6.19 10.77
C SER A 130 -16.15 6.22 9.64
N ASN A 131 -16.80 5.08 9.38
CA ASN A 131 -17.84 4.90 8.35
C ASN A 131 -17.35 5.29 6.95
N LEU A 132 -16.13 4.91 6.61
CA LEU A 132 -15.60 5.14 5.27
C LEU A 132 -16.18 4.12 4.31
N GLU A 133 -16.78 4.58 3.22
CA GLU A 133 -17.22 3.68 2.16
C GLU A 133 -16.02 3.26 1.30
N PRO A 134 -16.00 2.03 0.77
CA PRO A 134 -15.02 1.64 -0.24
C PRO A 134 -15.02 2.62 -1.42
N GLY A 135 -13.83 3.00 -1.88
CA GLY A 135 -13.59 4.06 -2.86
C GLY A 135 -13.43 5.46 -2.28
N ALA A 136 -13.50 5.63 -0.95
CA ALA A 136 -13.28 6.92 -0.31
C ALA A 136 -11.87 7.49 -0.60
N ASN A 137 -11.80 8.81 -0.80
CA ASN A 137 -10.55 9.56 -0.99
C ASN A 137 -10.37 10.55 0.16
N ILE A 138 -9.33 10.37 0.97
CA ILE A 138 -9.15 11.13 2.21
C ILE A 138 -7.73 11.66 2.29
N ALA A 139 -7.57 12.93 2.68
CA ALA A 139 -6.25 13.52 2.94
C ALA A 139 -6.03 13.63 4.45
N VAL A 140 -4.87 13.17 4.91
CA VAL A 140 -4.53 13.09 6.35
C VAL A 140 -3.16 13.72 6.59
N PRO A 141 -3.05 14.71 7.50
CA PRO A 141 -1.76 15.24 7.90
C PRO A 141 -1.01 14.23 8.77
N VAL A 142 0.27 14.01 8.48
CA VAL A 142 1.13 13.07 9.21
C VAL A 142 2.53 13.66 9.43
N ALA A 143 3.25 13.15 10.42
CA ALA A 143 4.60 13.61 10.72
C ALA A 143 5.61 13.13 9.65
N VAL A 144 6.47 14.03 9.19
CA VAL A 144 7.64 13.66 8.35
C VAL A 144 8.79 13.17 9.22
N GLY A 145 9.58 12.22 8.73
CA GLY A 145 10.77 11.67 9.39
C GLY A 145 10.49 10.76 10.59
N LEU A 146 9.23 10.56 10.96
CA LEU A 146 8.81 9.71 12.06
C LEU A 146 7.75 8.71 11.59
N THR A 147 7.67 7.57 12.25
CA THR A 147 6.70 6.51 11.93
C THR A 147 5.30 6.88 12.38
N ASN A 148 4.34 6.86 11.45
CA ASN A 148 2.92 7.11 11.70
C ASN A 148 2.14 5.79 11.56
N PRO A 149 1.56 5.25 12.65
CA PRO A 149 0.71 4.08 12.56
C PRO A 149 -0.69 4.42 12.01
N ILE A 150 -1.12 3.62 11.04
CA ILE A 150 -2.44 3.65 10.42
C ILE A 150 -3.12 2.31 10.75
N ILE A 151 -4.14 2.36 11.59
CA ILE A 151 -4.83 1.19 12.13
C ILE A 151 -6.15 1.06 11.39
N THR A 152 -6.33 -0.06 10.68
CA THR A 152 -7.56 -0.32 9.93
C THR A 152 -8.43 -1.37 10.64
N ASN A 153 -9.69 -1.49 10.22
CA ASN A 153 -10.55 -2.60 10.61
C ASN A 153 -10.39 -3.84 9.71
N PHE A 154 -9.48 -3.81 8.73
CA PHE A 154 -9.10 -4.97 7.93
C PHE A 154 -8.35 -5.99 8.77
N LYS A 155 -8.51 -7.28 8.49
CA LYS A 155 -7.75 -8.33 9.20
C LYS A 155 -6.35 -8.51 8.63
N MET A 156 -6.19 -8.37 7.32
CA MET A 156 -4.90 -8.33 6.63
C MET A 156 -4.94 -7.14 5.68
N VAL A 157 -4.10 -6.14 5.92
CA VAL A 157 -4.06 -4.92 5.12
C VAL A 157 -2.98 -5.04 4.06
N ALA A 158 -3.34 -4.72 2.83
CA ALA A 158 -2.42 -4.55 1.73
C ALA A 158 -2.40 -3.07 1.33
N ALA A 159 -1.20 -2.57 1.00
CA ALA A 159 -0.99 -1.20 0.57
C ALA A 159 -0.32 -1.15 -0.80
N ARG A 160 -0.73 -0.19 -1.64
CA ARG A 160 -0.03 0.16 -2.87
C ARG A 160 0.28 1.64 -2.89
N THR A 161 1.49 1.97 -3.32
CA THR A 161 1.94 3.35 -3.49
C THR A 161 2.89 3.46 -4.67
N HIS A 162 3.07 4.68 -5.16
CA HIS A 162 4.09 5.01 -6.17
C HIS A 162 5.30 5.69 -5.55
N ASP A 163 5.29 5.89 -4.23
CA ASP A 163 6.42 6.48 -3.51
C ASP A 163 7.48 5.43 -3.21
N GLU A 164 8.69 5.66 -3.69
CA GLU A 164 9.84 4.76 -3.50
C GLU A 164 10.71 5.21 -2.31
N GLU A 165 10.49 6.42 -1.78
CA GLU A 165 11.32 7.01 -0.73
C GLU A 165 10.85 6.64 0.68
N SER A 166 9.56 6.41 0.91
CA SER A 166 9.00 6.13 2.24
C SER A 166 9.19 4.68 2.67
N VAL A 167 9.40 4.48 3.97
CA VAL A 167 9.46 3.14 4.57
C VAL A 167 8.07 2.74 5.01
N ILE A 168 7.61 1.58 4.53
CA ILE A 168 6.28 1.02 4.77
C ILE A 168 6.41 -0.38 5.35
N GLU A 169 5.81 -0.58 6.53
CA GLU A 169 5.72 -1.90 7.19
C GLU A 169 4.24 -2.23 7.41
N LEU A 170 3.85 -3.47 7.07
CA LEU A 170 2.48 -3.96 7.18
C LEU A 170 2.44 -5.08 8.22
N GLU A 171 1.52 -5.00 9.17
CA GLU A 171 1.35 -5.98 10.25
C GLU A 171 -0.13 -6.05 10.66
N ASP A 172 -0.81 -7.18 10.44
CA ASP A 172 -2.12 -7.51 11.01
C ASP A 172 -3.15 -6.35 11.04
N GLY A 173 -3.49 -5.83 9.87
CA GLY A 173 -4.46 -4.73 9.71
C GLY A 173 -3.91 -3.35 10.05
N ARG A 174 -2.62 -3.25 10.38
CA ARG A 174 -1.90 -2.00 10.68
C ARG A 174 -0.85 -1.75 9.61
N LEU A 175 -0.66 -0.47 9.32
CA LEU A 175 0.35 0.05 8.43
C LEU A 175 1.19 1.05 9.21
N TYR A 176 2.50 0.83 9.28
CA TYR A 176 3.45 1.78 9.83
C TYR A 176 4.18 2.45 8.68
N ILE A 177 4.05 3.78 8.57
CA ILE A 177 4.68 4.52 7.48
C ILE A 177 5.55 5.67 7.99
N THR A 178 6.77 5.72 7.49
CA THR A 178 7.73 6.81 7.74
C THR A 178 7.97 7.55 6.43
N LEU A 179 7.52 8.80 6.37
CA LEU A 179 7.71 9.66 5.20
C LEU A 179 9.08 10.34 5.23
N ASN A 180 9.86 10.19 4.17
CA ASN A 180 11.22 10.76 4.08
C ASN A 180 11.27 12.11 3.34
N SER A 181 10.14 12.57 2.79
CA SER A 181 10.04 13.85 2.09
C SER A 181 8.81 14.65 2.49
N LEU A 182 8.82 15.95 2.20
CA LEU A 182 7.67 16.85 2.37
C LEU A 182 6.66 16.77 1.22
N LYS A 183 6.81 15.82 0.29
CA LYS A 183 5.86 15.62 -0.80
C LYS A 183 4.67 14.78 -0.31
N PRO A 184 3.42 15.14 -0.67
CA PRO A 184 2.28 14.30 -0.36
C PRO A 184 2.40 12.91 -1.00
N VAL A 185 2.10 11.87 -0.22
CA VAL A 185 2.18 10.47 -0.66
C VAL A 185 0.79 9.88 -0.76
N ALA A 186 0.45 9.27 -1.90
CA ALA A 186 -0.81 8.57 -2.10
C ALA A 186 -0.65 7.08 -1.77
N LEU A 187 -1.54 6.56 -0.94
CA LEU A 187 -1.63 5.17 -0.55
C LEU A 187 -3.00 4.62 -0.92
N MET A 188 -3.03 3.45 -1.56
CA MET A 188 -4.24 2.66 -1.73
C MET A 188 -4.22 1.54 -0.70
N LEU A 189 -5.16 1.55 0.24
CA LEU A 189 -5.27 0.54 1.31
C LEU A 189 -6.49 -0.33 1.06
N PHE A 190 -6.34 -1.65 1.15
CA PHE A 190 -7.43 -2.61 0.97
C PHE A 190 -7.18 -3.86 1.81
N GLU A 191 -8.23 -4.63 2.06
CA GLU A 191 -8.10 -5.97 2.64
C GLU A 191 -7.56 -6.96 1.60
N GLU A 192 -6.53 -7.71 1.95
CA GLU A 192 -5.94 -8.71 1.08
C GLU A 192 -6.97 -9.76 0.64
N GLY A 193 -6.99 -10.08 -0.66
CA GLY A 193 -8.03 -10.92 -1.27
C GLY A 193 -9.36 -10.21 -1.57
N VAL A 194 -9.52 -8.95 -1.18
CA VAL A 194 -10.76 -8.16 -1.39
C VAL A 194 -10.46 -6.76 -1.94
N PRO A 195 -10.00 -6.63 -3.20
CA PRO A 195 -9.65 -5.33 -3.79
C PRO A 195 -10.79 -4.31 -3.82
N GLU A 196 -12.05 -4.77 -3.83
CA GLU A 196 -13.23 -3.89 -3.80
C GLU A 196 -13.40 -3.12 -2.47
N SER A 197 -12.67 -3.50 -1.41
CA SER A 197 -12.66 -2.80 -0.11
C SER A 197 -11.76 -1.56 -0.08
N MET A 198 -11.11 -1.24 -1.20
CA MET A 198 -10.04 -0.25 -1.28
C MET A 198 -10.49 1.16 -0.88
N ILE A 199 -9.61 1.87 -0.18
CA ILE A 199 -9.69 3.30 0.09
C ILE A 199 -8.40 3.98 -0.35
N ASN A 200 -8.49 5.26 -0.70
CA ASN A 200 -7.35 6.07 -1.10
C ASN A 200 -7.03 7.10 -0.01
N LEU A 201 -5.82 7.04 0.49
CA LEU A 201 -5.30 7.90 1.55
C LEU A 201 -4.15 8.76 1.01
N THR A 202 -4.33 10.07 1.02
CA THR A 202 -3.29 11.03 0.70
C THR A 202 -2.66 11.54 1.98
N LEU A 203 -1.44 11.09 2.26
CA LEU A 203 -0.66 11.54 3.41
C LEU A 203 -0.01 12.88 3.10
N VAL A 204 -0.29 13.87 3.93
CA VAL A 204 0.27 15.22 3.80
C VAL A 204 1.34 15.38 4.89
N PRO A 205 2.64 15.30 4.54
CA PRO A 205 3.70 15.44 5.52
C PRO A 205 3.76 16.85 6.11
N MET A 206 4.02 16.91 7.41
CA MET A 206 4.29 18.15 8.15
C MET A 206 5.26 17.90 9.30
N GLU A 207 5.93 18.97 9.74
CA GLU A 207 6.80 18.93 10.91
C GLU A 207 5.92 18.95 12.18
N ALA A 208 5.63 17.77 12.72
CA ALA A 208 4.80 17.58 13.90
C ALA A 208 5.16 16.27 14.62
N MET A 209 4.53 16.02 15.77
CA MET A 209 4.65 14.72 16.44
C MET A 209 3.95 13.61 15.64
N PRO A 210 4.38 12.33 15.79
CA PRO A 210 3.75 11.19 15.12
C PRO A 210 2.25 11.13 15.36
N VAL A 211 1.50 10.70 14.35
CA VAL A 211 0.05 10.60 14.42
C VAL A 211 -0.41 9.16 14.33
N VAL A 212 -1.39 8.80 15.16
CA VAL A 212 -2.15 7.55 15.04
C VAL A 212 -3.42 7.81 14.22
N VAL A 213 -3.56 7.12 13.10
CA VAL A 213 -4.74 7.24 12.22
C VAL A 213 -5.57 5.96 12.33
N ASN A 214 -6.74 6.04 12.95
CA ASN A 214 -7.70 4.95 13.00
C ASN A 214 -8.65 5.07 11.81
N VAL A 215 -8.76 4.00 11.03
CA VAL A 215 -9.51 3.94 9.78
C VAL A 215 -10.52 2.79 9.90
N ASP A 216 -11.80 3.12 9.81
CA ASP A 216 -12.88 2.15 9.86
C ASP A 216 -13.71 2.22 8.58
N VAL A 217 -13.58 1.16 7.78
CA VAL A 217 -14.19 1.01 6.46
C VAL A 217 -15.44 0.14 6.55
N ASN A 218 -16.54 0.60 5.97
CA ASN A 218 -17.80 -0.13 5.95
C ASN A 218 -17.73 -1.29 4.95
N LEU A 219 -17.36 -2.47 5.43
CA LEU A 219 -17.29 -3.69 4.62
C LEU A 219 -18.66 -4.35 4.50
N SER A 220 -19.10 -4.61 3.27
CA SER A 220 -20.30 -5.42 3.05
C SER A 220 -20.09 -6.87 3.51
N LYS A 221 -21.19 -7.58 3.80
CA LYS A 221 -21.13 -8.99 4.21
C LYS A 221 -20.41 -9.89 3.19
N THR A 222 -20.55 -9.58 1.89
CA THR A 222 -19.88 -10.34 0.83
C THR A 222 -18.38 -10.11 0.83
N MET A 223 -17.92 -8.87 1.09
CA MET A 223 -16.51 -8.54 1.25
C MET A 223 -15.89 -9.25 2.47
N GLN A 224 -16.58 -9.21 3.62
CA GLN A 224 -16.13 -9.89 4.84
C GLN A 224 -15.97 -11.40 4.63
N TYR A 225 -16.91 -12.03 3.90
CA TYR A 225 -16.85 -13.45 3.56
C TYR A 225 -15.67 -13.77 2.62
N LYS A 226 -15.45 -12.95 1.59
CA LYS A 226 -14.30 -13.12 0.69
C LYS A 226 -12.97 -13.00 1.44
N GLY A 227 -12.83 -12.00 2.31
CA GLY A 227 -11.62 -11.81 3.13
C GLY A 227 -11.40 -12.99 4.08
N ALA A 228 -12.46 -13.51 4.70
CA ALA A 228 -12.38 -14.70 5.54
C ALA A 228 -11.94 -15.95 4.77
N ASN A 229 -12.49 -16.16 3.57
CA ASN A 229 -12.10 -17.28 2.72
C ASN A 229 -10.65 -17.16 2.25
N HIS A 230 -10.21 -15.97 1.86
CA HIS A 230 -8.84 -15.76 1.42
C HIS A 230 -7.85 -15.98 2.56
N ARG A 231 -8.16 -15.53 3.78
CA ARG A 231 -7.36 -15.86 4.97
C ARG A 231 -7.30 -17.35 5.26
N ALA A 232 -8.43 -18.04 5.10
CA ALA A 232 -8.47 -19.49 5.28
C ALA A 232 -7.59 -20.19 4.24
N GLU A 233 -7.62 -19.74 2.99
CA GLU A 233 -6.77 -20.24 1.90
C GLU A 233 -5.29 -19.96 2.15
N ILE A 234 -4.91 -18.74 2.54
CA ILE A 234 -3.52 -18.40 2.89
C ILE A 234 -3.06 -19.26 4.07
N LYS A 235 -3.88 -19.39 5.13
CA LYS A 235 -3.53 -20.22 6.27
C LYS A 235 -3.42 -21.69 5.92
N GLU A 236 -4.25 -22.19 5.01
CA GLU A 236 -4.15 -23.55 4.49
C GLU A 236 -2.88 -23.71 3.66
N GLN A 237 -2.55 -22.76 2.78
CA GLN A 237 -1.32 -22.75 2.00
C GLN A 237 -0.07 -22.63 2.86
N GLU A 238 -0.10 -21.80 3.90
CA GLU A 238 0.97 -21.69 4.90
C GLU A 238 1.07 -22.97 5.72
N ALA A 239 -0.04 -23.56 6.16
CA ALA A 239 -0.02 -24.85 6.86
C ALA A 239 0.49 -25.97 5.95
N LEU A 240 0.17 -25.95 4.65
CA LEU A 240 0.71 -26.87 3.65
C LEU A 240 2.18 -26.54 3.31
N ALA A 241 2.59 -25.28 3.37
CA ALA A 241 3.97 -24.84 3.14
C ALA A 241 4.84 -25.21 4.33
N GLU A 242 4.41 -24.92 5.56
CA GLU A 242 5.00 -25.39 6.81
C GLU A 242 4.96 -26.90 6.91
N ALA A 243 3.85 -27.54 6.51
CA ALA A 243 3.80 -28.98 6.34
C ALA A 243 4.78 -29.39 5.25
N SER A 244 5.01 -28.68 4.14
CA SER A 244 6.01 -29.03 3.12
C SER A 244 7.45 -28.59 3.44
N LEU A 245 7.66 -27.82 4.51
CA LEU A 245 8.97 -27.45 5.05
C LEU A 245 9.35 -28.43 6.17
N THR A 246 8.37 -28.85 6.96
CA THR A 246 8.46 -29.98 7.90
C THR A 246 8.56 -31.31 7.13
N GLU A 247 7.66 -31.47 6.18
CA GLU A 247 7.65 -32.37 5.01
C GLU A 247 8.40 -31.71 3.84
N GLY A 248 9.52 -31.02 4.10
CA GLY A 248 10.62 -30.79 3.13
C GLY A 248 11.32 -32.10 2.79
N HIS A 249 10.48 -33.11 2.65
CA HIS A 249 10.56 -34.54 2.53
C HIS A 249 9.43 -35.03 1.58
N VAL A 250 8.68 -34.16 0.87
CA VAL A 250 7.76 -34.70 -0.14
C VAL A 250 8.56 -35.26 -1.32
N ALA A 251 8.46 -36.58 -1.50
CA ALA A 251 9.04 -37.43 -2.55
C ALA A 251 10.47 -38.00 -2.35
N ASN A 252 10.84 -38.30 -1.11
CA ASN A 252 11.51 -39.59 -0.86
C ASN A 252 10.77 -40.20 0.32
N VAL A 253 10.16 -41.37 0.16
CA VAL A 253 10.03 -42.26 1.32
C VAL A 253 11.44 -42.30 1.89
N GLU A 254 11.67 -41.71 3.07
CA GLU A 254 12.96 -41.80 3.73
C GLU A 254 13.11 -43.26 4.10
N THR A 255 13.59 -44.04 3.12
CA THR A 255 13.94 -45.42 3.33
C THR A 255 14.94 -45.42 4.48
N ASP A 256 14.93 -46.46 5.30
CA ASP A 256 15.89 -46.61 6.40
C ASP A 256 17.34 -46.35 5.93
N ARG A 257 17.62 -46.61 4.64
CA ARG A 257 18.87 -46.29 3.97
C ARG A 257 19.20 -44.79 3.94
N VAL A 258 18.28 -43.91 3.55
CA VAL A 258 18.52 -42.46 3.45
C VAL A 258 18.71 -41.83 4.84
N ALA A 259 17.86 -42.19 5.81
CA ALA A 259 18.00 -41.76 7.20
C ALA A 259 19.38 -42.16 7.77
N ARG A 260 19.80 -43.39 7.49
CA ARG A 260 21.09 -43.92 7.93
C ARG A 260 22.28 -43.21 7.27
N ILE A 261 22.19 -42.86 5.98
CA ILE A 261 23.21 -42.06 5.29
C ILE A 261 23.35 -40.69 5.97
N LYS A 262 22.23 -40.01 6.26
CA LYS A 262 22.24 -38.72 6.97
C LYS A 262 22.84 -38.83 8.37
N GLN A 263 22.49 -39.87 9.13
CA GLN A 263 23.02 -40.11 10.47
C GLN A 263 24.54 -40.29 10.48
N ILE A 264 25.13 -40.79 9.38
CA ILE A 264 26.57 -40.96 9.24
C ILE A 264 27.24 -39.69 8.71
N LEU A 265 26.78 -39.12 7.61
CA LEU A 265 27.49 -38.01 6.95
C LEU A 265 27.33 -36.67 7.68
N LYS A 266 26.23 -36.44 8.40
CA LYS A 266 25.99 -35.19 9.12
C LYS A 266 27.03 -34.93 10.24
N PRO A 267 27.33 -35.86 11.16
CA PRO A 267 28.40 -35.67 12.14
C PRO A 267 29.78 -35.57 11.48
N VAL A 268 30.06 -36.39 10.44
CA VAL A 268 31.36 -36.34 9.74
C VAL A 268 31.60 -34.96 9.12
N GLY A 269 30.60 -34.37 8.46
CA GLY A 269 30.69 -33.02 7.90
C GLY A 269 30.85 -31.91 8.94
N LYS A 270 30.58 -32.19 10.22
CA LYS A 270 30.84 -31.29 11.36
C LYS A 270 32.21 -31.53 12.00
N GLY A 271 32.99 -32.50 11.51
CA GLY A 271 34.25 -32.92 12.13
C GLY A 271 34.06 -33.86 13.32
N GLU A 272 32.86 -34.41 13.53
CA GLU A 272 32.56 -35.37 14.60
C GLU A 272 32.61 -36.82 14.09
N ILE A 273 32.95 -37.76 14.96
CA ILE A 273 32.89 -39.19 14.64
C ILE A 273 31.47 -39.71 14.95
N PRO A 274 30.75 -40.30 13.97
CA PRO A 274 29.42 -40.86 14.23
C PRO A 274 29.45 -42.00 15.26
N GLN A 275 28.34 -42.20 15.96
CA GLN A 275 28.22 -43.27 16.95
C GLN A 275 28.46 -44.66 16.32
N GLY A 276 29.33 -45.46 16.94
CA GLY A 276 29.69 -46.78 16.45
C GLY A 276 30.72 -46.80 15.32
N PHE A 277 31.28 -45.64 14.96
CA PHE A 277 32.40 -45.51 14.04
C PHE A 277 33.70 -45.21 14.79
N SER A 278 34.83 -45.50 14.16
CA SER A 278 36.17 -45.23 14.66
C SER A 278 37.06 -44.68 13.56
N LEU A 279 38.00 -43.80 13.91
CA LEU A 279 38.98 -43.31 12.96
C LEU A 279 40.02 -44.41 12.69
N SER A 280 40.31 -44.67 11.43
CA SER A 280 41.33 -45.60 10.96
C SER A 280 42.39 -44.87 10.16
N HIS A 281 43.64 -45.30 10.35
CA HIS A 281 44.79 -44.84 9.57
C HIS A 281 45.08 -45.75 8.36
N ASP A 282 44.29 -46.81 8.16
CA ASP A 282 44.46 -47.75 7.06
C ASP A 282 43.77 -47.23 5.78
N VAL A 283 44.48 -46.34 5.09
CA VAL A 283 44.16 -45.90 3.73
C VAL A 283 44.90 -46.77 2.72
N SER A 284 44.29 -47.91 2.35
CA SER A 284 44.85 -48.82 1.33
C SER A 284 45.33 -48.08 0.07
N LYS A 285 46.55 -48.40 -0.39
CA LYS A 285 47.22 -47.76 -1.55
C LYS A 285 46.39 -47.77 -2.84
N ALA A 286 45.52 -48.77 -3.01
CA ALA A 286 44.66 -48.89 -4.18
C ALA A 286 43.53 -47.83 -4.25
N MET A 287 43.24 -47.11 -3.17
CA MET A 287 42.13 -46.15 -3.08
C MET A 287 42.57 -44.71 -2.82
N HIS A 288 43.82 -44.33 -3.14
CA HIS A 288 44.29 -42.96 -2.93
C HIS A 288 43.55 -41.93 -3.79
N GLN A 289 43.03 -42.35 -4.95
CA GLN A 289 42.30 -41.51 -5.91
C GLN A 289 40.92 -42.11 -6.21
N PRO A 290 39.96 -41.98 -5.28
CA PRO A 290 38.66 -42.65 -5.38
C PRO A 290 37.70 -42.05 -6.42
N CYS A 291 37.98 -40.86 -6.94
CA CYS A 291 37.11 -40.17 -7.89
C CYS A 291 37.72 -40.13 -9.29
N GLY A 292 36.89 -40.04 -10.34
CA GLY A 292 37.30 -39.80 -11.73
C GLY A 292 37.64 -38.33 -12.02
N LEU A 293 38.38 -37.67 -11.12
CA LEU A 293 38.78 -36.28 -11.23
C LEU A 293 40.16 -36.15 -11.90
N THR A 294 40.36 -35.09 -12.67
CA THR A 294 41.65 -34.78 -13.31
C THR A 294 42.56 -33.90 -12.44
N ILE A 295 42.04 -33.40 -11.32
CA ILE A 295 42.74 -32.58 -10.33
C ILE A 295 43.26 -33.45 -9.18
N SER A 296 44.18 -32.90 -8.37
CA SER A 296 44.78 -33.64 -7.26
C SER A 296 43.73 -34.10 -6.25
N GLN A 297 43.83 -35.36 -5.84
CA GLN A 297 42.96 -35.95 -4.84
C GLN A 297 43.77 -36.91 -3.94
N GLN A 298 43.44 -36.91 -2.65
CA GLN A 298 44.09 -37.77 -1.67
C GLN A 298 43.12 -38.10 -0.53
N VAL A 299 42.99 -39.39 -0.22
CA VAL A 299 42.28 -39.83 1.01
C VAL A 299 43.17 -39.53 2.21
N LEU A 300 42.68 -38.70 3.13
CA LEU A 300 43.42 -38.30 4.32
C LEU A 300 42.96 -39.04 5.58
N GLN A 301 41.66 -39.31 5.68
CA GLN A 301 41.08 -39.96 6.84
C GLN A 301 40.07 -41.00 6.39
N ARG A 302 39.97 -42.06 7.19
CA ARG A 302 38.98 -43.11 7.00
C ARG A 302 38.24 -43.35 8.30
N ILE A 303 36.93 -43.23 8.26
CA ILE A 303 36.06 -43.45 9.42
C ILE A 303 35.31 -44.76 9.20
N VAL A 304 35.55 -45.73 10.08
CA VAL A 304 35.18 -47.13 9.89
C VAL A 304 34.08 -47.50 10.89
N GLY A 305 32.91 -47.87 10.38
CA GLY A 305 31.79 -48.38 11.18
C GLY A 305 31.66 -49.91 11.06
N PRO A 306 30.53 -50.50 11.49
CA PRO A 306 30.32 -51.94 11.41
C PRO A 306 30.20 -52.45 9.97
N ARG A 307 29.38 -51.78 9.14
CA ARG A 307 29.09 -52.17 7.75
C ARG A 307 29.57 -51.17 6.71
N GLU A 308 29.75 -49.91 7.10
CA GLU A 308 30.11 -48.82 6.19
C GLU A 308 31.47 -48.22 6.54
N VAL A 309 32.04 -47.57 5.55
CA VAL A 309 33.26 -46.80 5.68
C VAL A 309 33.07 -45.45 5.02
N VAL A 310 33.54 -44.39 5.66
CA VAL A 310 33.58 -43.04 5.11
C VAL A 310 35.02 -42.70 4.80
N ASP A 311 35.31 -42.39 3.54
CA ASP A 311 36.59 -41.84 3.11
C ASP A 311 36.47 -40.32 3.07
N VAL A 312 37.36 -39.62 3.78
CA VAL A 312 37.51 -38.16 3.71
C VAL A 312 38.63 -37.84 2.73
N VAL A 313 38.26 -37.26 1.60
CA VAL A 313 39.15 -37.02 0.47
C VAL A 313 39.40 -35.53 0.35
N ARG A 314 40.67 -35.12 0.40
CA ARG A 314 41.06 -33.78 0.03
C ARG A 314 41.21 -33.69 -1.47
N VAL A 315 40.47 -32.79 -2.08
CA VAL A 315 40.52 -32.49 -3.51
C VAL A 315 41.04 -31.07 -3.70
N GLN A 316 42.05 -30.89 -4.56
CA GLN A 316 42.67 -29.59 -4.81
C GLN A 316 42.80 -29.32 -6.30
N ASN A 317 42.35 -28.12 -6.72
CA ASN A 317 42.51 -27.68 -8.09
C ASN A 317 43.96 -27.28 -8.37
N THR A 318 44.70 -28.15 -9.06
CA THR A 318 46.09 -27.92 -9.49
C THR A 318 46.19 -27.32 -10.88
N THR A 319 45.06 -26.99 -11.52
CA THR A 319 45.02 -26.40 -12.85
C THR A 319 45.02 -24.87 -12.79
N THR A 320 45.22 -24.22 -13.94
CA THR A 320 45.22 -22.75 -14.06
C THR A 320 43.83 -22.15 -14.28
N ARG A 321 42.76 -22.97 -14.28
CA ARG A 321 41.38 -22.53 -14.52
C ARG A 321 40.45 -23.00 -13.40
N PRO A 322 39.29 -22.34 -13.21
CA PRO A 322 38.28 -22.84 -12.27
C PRO A 322 37.84 -24.26 -12.64
N TYR A 323 37.66 -25.12 -11.63
CA TYR A 323 37.24 -26.51 -11.80
C TYR A 323 35.98 -26.80 -10.97
N THR A 324 34.94 -27.33 -11.61
CA THR A 324 33.70 -27.70 -10.94
C THR A 324 33.68 -29.20 -10.65
N ILE A 325 33.60 -29.56 -9.38
CA ILE A 325 33.44 -30.94 -8.91
C ILE A 325 31.96 -31.25 -8.85
N ARG A 326 31.58 -32.45 -9.32
CA ARG A 326 30.23 -32.99 -9.19
C ARG A 326 30.30 -34.32 -8.47
N GLU A 327 29.34 -34.61 -7.60
CA GLU A 327 29.31 -35.83 -6.78
C GLU A 327 29.34 -37.11 -7.62
N GLN A 328 28.75 -37.08 -8.82
CA GLN A 328 28.73 -38.18 -9.78
C GLN A 328 30.14 -38.60 -10.22
N MET A 329 31.14 -37.72 -10.12
CA MET A 329 32.52 -38.03 -10.48
C MET A 329 33.19 -38.96 -9.47
N CYS A 330 32.65 -39.08 -8.26
CA CYS A 330 33.11 -39.99 -7.21
C CYS A 330 32.20 -41.21 -7.07
N GLU A 331 31.28 -41.42 -8.02
CA GLU A 331 30.37 -42.55 -8.01
C GLU A 331 31.09 -43.84 -8.45
N SER A 332 30.96 -44.89 -7.64
CA SER A 332 31.40 -46.24 -7.98
C SER A 332 30.43 -47.28 -7.40
N ARG A 333 30.56 -48.56 -7.81
CA ARG A 333 29.57 -49.60 -7.45
C ARG A 333 29.41 -49.86 -5.96
N ASP A 334 30.45 -49.54 -5.18
CA ASP A 334 30.52 -49.68 -3.73
C ASP A 334 30.18 -48.40 -2.97
N VAL A 335 29.99 -47.27 -3.68
CA VAL A 335 29.62 -45.98 -3.11
C VAL A 335 28.11 -45.93 -2.87
N MET A 336 27.74 -45.57 -1.65
CA MET A 336 26.36 -45.38 -1.22
C MET A 336 25.93 -43.93 -1.34
N ALA A 337 26.82 -42.99 -1.06
CA ALA A 337 26.60 -41.56 -1.13
C ALA A 337 27.93 -40.80 -1.21
N VAL A 338 27.89 -39.61 -1.79
CA VAL A 338 28.99 -38.65 -1.87
C VAL A 338 28.46 -37.31 -1.36
N ALA A 339 29.28 -36.56 -0.62
CA ALA A 339 28.96 -35.20 -0.23
C ALA A 339 30.18 -34.31 -0.40
N ILE A 340 29.99 -33.13 -0.99
CA ILE A 340 31.05 -32.11 -1.12
C ILE A 340 30.93 -31.12 0.03
N TYR A 341 32.02 -30.89 0.74
CA TYR A 341 32.08 -29.88 1.79
C TYR A 341 32.22 -28.47 1.20
N ASN A 342 31.56 -27.48 1.79
CA ASN A 342 31.73 -26.04 1.51
C ASN A 342 31.43 -25.57 0.07
N LYS A 343 32.27 -25.91 -0.91
CA LYS A 343 32.18 -25.43 -2.30
C LYS A 343 32.52 -26.51 -3.33
N SER A 344 31.72 -26.54 -4.40
CA SER A 344 31.91 -27.42 -5.57
C SER A 344 32.70 -26.77 -6.71
N LEU A 345 32.77 -25.44 -6.76
CA LEU A 345 33.61 -24.69 -7.71
C LEU A 345 34.90 -24.27 -7.02
N LEU A 346 36.04 -24.77 -7.52
CA LEU A 346 37.37 -24.48 -6.98
C LEU A 346 38.15 -23.58 -7.94
N GLN A 347 38.61 -22.43 -7.44
CA GLN A 347 39.60 -21.60 -8.14
C GLN A 347 40.97 -22.29 -8.16
N PRO A 348 41.90 -21.88 -9.05
CA PRO A 348 43.28 -22.39 -9.05
C PRO A 348 43.93 -22.35 -7.66
N GLY A 349 44.44 -23.48 -7.20
CA GLY A 349 45.07 -23.65 -5.88
C GLY A 349 44.11 -23.96 -4.73
N GLU A 350 42.80 -23.76 -4.90
CA GLU A 350 41.82 -24.02 -3.85
C GLU A 350 41.59 -25.52 -3.63
N ALA A 351 41.25 -25.86 -2.39
CA ALA A 351 40.94 -27.23 -1.99
C ALA A 351 39.59 -27.33 -1.29
N THR A 352 38.99 -28.51 -1.35
CA THR A 352 37.80 -28.88 -0.59
C THR A 352 37.87 -30.33 -0.13
N GLU A 353 37.01 -30.69 0.81
CA GLU A 353 36.82 -32.06 1.26
C GLU A 353 35.63 -32.70 0.56
N VAL A 354 35.79 -33.96 0.20
CA VAL A 354 34.75 -34.80 -0.36
C VAL A 354 34.61 -36.03 0.52
N TYR A 355 33.41 -36.24 1.04
CA TYR A 355 33.06 -37.39 1.86
C TYR A 355 32.45 -38.47 1.00
N ILE A 356 33.01 -39.67 1.04
CA ILE A 356 32.54 -40.80 0.25
C ILE A 356 32.14 -41.93 1.20
N LEU A 357 30.84 -42.22 1.28
CA LEU A 357 30.30 -43.31 2.07
C LEU A 357 30.20 -44.59 1.22
N ARG A 358 30.77 -45.70 1.70
CA ARG A 358 30.83 -46.98 1.00
C ARG A 358 30.29 -48.12 1.86
N ASP A 359 29.73 -49.16 1.22
CA ASP A 359 29.35 -50.43 1.86
C ASP A 359 30.54 -51.41 1.82
N LYS A 360 31.04 -51.81 3.00
CA LYS A 360 32.17 -52.76 3.12
C LYS A 360 31.87 -54.11 2.48
N LEU A 361 30.62 -54.58 2.57
CA LEU A 361 30.24 -55.93 2.17
C LEU A 361 30.09 -56.08 0.65
N ARG A 362 29.97 -54.96 -0.07
CA ARG A 362 29.75 -54.99 -1.52
C ARG A 362 31.04 -55.34 -2.29
N GLN A 363 32.21 -54.98 -1.75
CA GLN A 363 33.50 -55.35 -2.34
C GLN A 363 33.75 -56.87 -2.29
N SER A 364 33.33 -57.57 -1.23
CA SER A 364 33.44 -59.04 -1.13
C SER A 364 32.52 -59.82 -2.09
N ILE A 365 31.38 -59.24 -2.48
CA ILE A 365 30.40 -59.89 -3.39
C ILE A 365 30.82 -59.76 -4.87
N VAL A 366 31.54 -58.69 -5.22
CA VAL A 366 32.03 -58.48 -6.59
C VAL A 366 33.21 -59.40 -6.90
N ASN A 367 34.07 -59.69 -5.91
CA ASN A 367 35.22 -60.60 -6.08
C ASN A 367 34.83 -62.09 -6.22
N THR A 368 33.62 -62.48 -5.81
CA THR A 368 33.12 -63.86 -5.95
C THR A 368 32.41 -64.12 -7.28
N ASN A 369 31.91 -63.09 -7.98
CA ASN A 369 31.30 -63.23 -9.30
C ASN A 369 32.32 -62.97 -10.42
N SER A 370 33.25 -63.90 -10.62
CA SER A 370 34.31 -63.84 -11.65
C SER A 370 33.77 -64.10 -13.07
N LYS A 371 32.88 -63.26 -13.59
CA LYS A 371 32.55 -63.30 -15.03
C LYS A 371 33.19 -62.12 -15.75
N ARG A 372 34.02 -62.45 -16.75
CA ARG A 372 34.73 -61.48 -17.60
C ARG A 372 33.72 -60.59 -18.35
N PRO A 373 33.87 -59.25 -18.31
CA PRO A 373 33.01 -58.33 -19.07
C PRO A 373 33.17 -58.50 -20.59
N ARG A 374 32.08 -58.30 -21.36
CA ARG A 374 32.15 -58.23 -22.82
C ARG A 374 32.49 -56.81 -23.28
N VAL A 375 33.22 -56.71 -24.38
CA VAL A 375 33.84 -55.46 -24.86
C VAL A 375 33.05 -54.80 -26.00
N ILE A 376 31.86 -55.32 -26.32
CA ILE A 376 31.06 -54.83 -27.45
C ILE A 376 29.58 -54.99 -27.09
N ASN A 377 28.79 -53.95 -27.38
CA ASN A 377 27.34 -54.02 -27.59
C ASN A 377 27.08 -54.03 -29.10
#